data_AF-A0A926IK26-F1
#
_entry.id   AF-A0A926IK26-F1
#
_cell.length_a   1.000
_cell.length_b   1.000
_cell.length_c   1.000
_cell.angle_alpha   90.00
_cell.angle_beta   90.00
_cell.angle_gamma   90.00
#
_symmetry.space_group_name_H-M   'P 1'
#
loop_
_entity.id
_entity.type
_entity.pdbx_description
1 polymer ?
#
loop_
_entity_poly.entity_id
_entity_poly.type
_entity_poly.pdbx_seq_one_letter_code
_entity_poly.pdbx_strand_id
1 'polypeptide(L)'
;MKFEIYGLSKETIDQDKWGEKQGIFLGTYDGVQFSSNEYELEQLEEFDYIHIFINGQLKSHYPKRFNQNIREKLKRDFTREFGENIQISLL
;
A
#
# COMPACT_ATOMS: atom_id res chain seq x y z
N MET A 1 7.62 4.61 10.94
CA MET A 1 7.48 4.72 9.47
C MET A 1 6.09 4.21 9.09
N LYS A 2 5.51 4.71 8.00
CA LYS A 2 4.15 4.34 7.55
C LYS A 2 4.16 3.99 6.07
N PHE A 3 3.25 3.12 5.68
CA PHE A 3 2.92 2.86 4.29
C PHE A 3 2.01 3.96 3.78
N GLU A 4 2.33 4.52 2.62
CA GLU A 4 1.43 5.39 1.88
C GLU A 4 0.69 4.53 0.86
N ILE A 5 -0.63 4.63 0.84
CA ILE A 5 -1.48 3.77 0.00
C ILE A 5 -2.16 4.64 -1.05
N TYR A 6 -2.05 4.23 -2.30
CA TYR A 6 -2.64 4.91 -3.44
C TYR A 6 -3.54 3.96 -4.22
N GLY A 7 -4.71 4.44 -4.59
CA GLY A 7 -5.70 3.72 -5.40
C GLY A 7 -5.64 4.18 -6.84
N LEU A 8 -5.65 3.24 -7.76
CA LEU A 8 -5.65 3.51 -9.20
C LEU A 8 -6.84 2.82 -9.86
N SER A 9 -7.38 3.49 -10.86
CA SER A 9 -8.28 2.87 -11.85
C SER A 9 -7.49 2.44 -13.08
N LYS A 10 -8.02 1.48 -13.85
CA LYS A 10 -7.41 1.07 -15.12
C LYS A 10 -7.21 2.21 -16.11
N GLU A 11 -8.04 3.24 -16.03
CA GLU A 11 -7.99 4.41 -16.93
C GLU A 11 -6.88 5.38 -16.54
N THR A 12 -6.43 5.35 -15.28
CA THR A 12 -5.47 6.31 -14.72
C THR A 12 -4.06 5.76 -14.59
N ILE A 13 -3.86 4.45 -14.84
CA ILE A 13 -2.55 3.83 -14.77
C ILE A 13 -1.74 4.14 -16.03
N ASP A 14 -0.64 4.87 -15.85
CA ASP A 14 0.32 5.18 -16.90
C ASP A 14 1.45 4.14 -16.83
N GLN A 15 1.51 3.25 -17.83
CA GLN A 15 2.49 2.16 -17.88
C GLN A 15 3.93 2.67 -18.01
N ASP A 16 4.12 3.86 -18.58
CA ASP A 16 5.45 4.46 -18.77
C ASP A 16 6.01 5.07 -17.48
N LYS A 17 5.16 5.23 -16.45
CA LYS A 17 5.52 5.79 -15.14
C LYS A 17 5.45 4.76 -14.01
N TRP A 18 5.67 3.50 -14.34
CA TRP A 18 5.67 2.42 -13.36
C TRP A 18 6.69 2.67 -12.24
N GLY A 19 6.26 2.58 -10.98
CA GLY A 19 7.10 2.86 -9.81
C GLY A 19 6.96 4.28 -9.26
N GLU A 20 6.31 5.19 -9.98
CA GLU A 20 5.99 6.53 -9.47
C GLU A 20 4.66 6.54 -8.71
N LYS A 21 4.51 7.51 -7.80
CA LYS A 21 3.24 7.76 -7.10
C LYS A 21 2.18 8.23 -8.09
N GLN A 22 1.33 7.29 -8.48
CA GLN A 22 0.19 7.51 -9.34
C GLN A 22 -1.11 7.23 -8.58
N GLY A 23 -2.20 7.84 -9.04
CA GLY A 23 -3.54 7.63 -8.50
C GLY A 23 -3.91 8.52 -7.31
N ILE A 24 -5.00 8.16 -6.66
CA ILE A 24 -5.58 8.90 -5.54
C ILE A 24 -4.92 8.42 -4.26
N PHE A 25 -4.44 9.36 -3.44
CA PHE A 25 -3.94 9.03 -2.11
C PHE A 25 -5.10 8.59 -1.21
N LEU A 26 -5.08 7.34 -0.74
CA LEU A 26 -6.16 6.77 0.04
C LEU A 26 -5.93 6.90 1.53
N GLY A 27 -4.68 6.99 1.98
CA GLY A 27 -4.33 7.11 3.39
C GLY A 27 -3.00 6.46 3.73
N THR A 28 -2.77 6.30 5.03
CA THR A 28 -1.56 5.66 5.55
C THR A 28 -1.87 4.45 6.42
N TYR A 29 -0.97 3.49 6.44
CA TYR A 29 -1.02 2.35 7.35
C TYR A 29 0.28 2.26 8.16
N ASP A 30 0.17 2.13 9.49
CA ASP A 30 1.32 2.13 10.40
C ASP A 30 1.68 0.75 10.98
N GLY A 31 1.11 -0.32 10.42
CA GLY A 31 1.30 -1.68 10.93
C GLY A 31 0.22 -2.14 11.91
N VAL A 32 -0.60 -1.20 12.41
CA VAL A 32 -1.69 -1.49 13.34
C VAL A 32 -3.01 -0.95 12.79
N GLN A 33 -3.03 0.31 12.38
CA GLN A 33 -4.24 1.02 11.96
C GLN A 33 -4.06 1.68 10.59
N PHE A 34 -5.14 1.63 9.80
CA PHE A 34 -5.27 2.46 8.60
C PHE A 34 -5.89 3.81 8.98
N SER A 35 -5.26 4.89 8.54
CA SER A 35 -5.69 6.26 8.78
C SER A 35 -5.93 6.97 7.46
N SER A 36 -7.16 7.44 7.27
CA SER A 36 -7.61 8.22 6.13
C SER A 36 -8.70 9.19 6.57
N ASN A 37 -8.86 10.29 5.82
CA ASN A 37 -9.95 11.24 6.04
C ASN A 37 -11.20 10.88 5.22
N GLU A 38 -11.04 10.10 4.14
CA GLU A 38 -12.10 9.89 3.14
C GLU A 38 -12.44 8.42 2.92
N TYR A 39 -11.54 7.49 3.30
CA TYR A 39 -11.68 6.07 2.99
C TYR A 39 -11.60 5.20 4.23
N GLU A 40 -12.46 4.18 4.30
CA GLU A 40 -12.30 3.04 5.19
C GLU A 40 -11.42 1.96 4.54
N LEU A 41 -10.84 1.09 5.36
CA LEU A 41 -9.88 0.08 4.88
C LEU A 41 -10.53 -0.86 3.85
N GLU A 42 -11.79 -1.21 4.05
CA GLU A 42 -12.58 -2.12 3.22
C GLU A 42 -12.85 -1.50 1.84
N GLN A 43 -12.96 -0.17 1.74
CA GLN A 43 -13.21 0.54 0.48
C GLN A 43 -12.00 0.51 -0.47
N LEU A 44 -10.80 0.19 0.03
CA LEU A 44 -9.61 0.03 -0.82
C LEU A 44 -9.80 -1.10 -1.85
N GLU A 45 -10.66 -2.08 -1.56
CA GLU A 45 -10.95 -3.19 -2.47
C GLU A 45 -11.71 -2.73 -3.74
N GLU A 46 -12.30 -1.54 -3.72
CA GLU A 46 -13.04 -0.99 -4.86
C GLU A 46 -12.13 -0.56 -6.01
N PHE A 47 -10.89 -0.20 -5.72
CA PHE A 47 -9.91 0.25 -6.71
C PHE A 47 -9.39 -0.91 -7.57
N ASP A 48 -9.14 -0.65 -8.85
CA ASP A 48 -8.59 -1.64 -9.78
C ASP A 48 -7.18 -2.08 -9.38
N TYR A 49 -6.40 -1.14 -8.82
CA TYR A 49 -5.08 -1.41 -8.29
C TYR A 49 -4.82 -0.61 -7.02
N ILE A 50 -4.02 -1.19 -6.13
CA ILE A 50 -3.48 -0.51 -4.96
C ILE A 50 -1.95 -0.49 -5.09
N HIS A 51 -1.37 0.70 -5.00
CA HIS A 51 0.06 0.87 -4.79
C HIS A 51 0.36 1.15 -3.32
N ILE A 52 1.43 0.53 -2.82
CA ILE A 52 1.96 0.78 -1.49
C ILE A 52 3.36 1.36 -1.65
N PHE A 53 3.56 2.53 -1.05
CA PHE A 53 4.82 3.26 -1.04
C PHE A 53 5.40 3.34 0.37
N ILE A 54 6.73 3.38 0.43
CA ILE A 54 7.49 3.63 1.65
C ILE A 54 8.59 4.61 1.31
N ASN A 55 8.65 5.74 2.01
CA ASN A 55 9.63 6.81 1.78
C ASN A 55 9.74 7.19 0.29
N GLY A 56 8.61 7.24 -0.42
CA GLY A 56 8.56 7.60 -1.85
C GLY A 56 8.85 6.47 -2.84
N GLN A 57 9.22 5.27 -2.40
CA GLN A 57 9.50 4.12 -3.28
C GLN A 57 8.33 3.15 -3.33
N LEU A 58 7.96 2.69 -4.53
CA LEU A 58 6.94 1.65 -4.70
C LEU A 58 7.45 0.32 -4.15
N LYS A 59 6.68 -0.30 -3.26
CA LYS A 59 7.03 -1.58 -2.62
C LYS A 59 6.10 -2.70 -2.99
N SER A 60 4.82 -2.39 -3.21
CA SER A 60 3.83 -3.37 -3.64
C SER A 60 2.85 -2.76 -4.62
N HIS A 61 2.43 -3.58 -5.59
CA HIS A 61 1.32 -3.31 -6.50
C HIS A 61 0.34 -4.48 -6.42
N TYR A 62 -0.91 -4.19 -6.08
CA TYR A 62 -1.96 -5.19 -5.91
C TYR A 62 -3.14 -4.93 -6.83
N PRO A 63 -3.36 -5.78 -7.84
CA PRO A 63 -4.59 -5.77 -8.62
C PRO A 63 -5.80 -6.17 -7.76
N LYS A 64 -6.97 -5.59 -8.07
CA LYS A 64 -8.26 -5.78 -7.40
C LYS A 64 -8.61 -7.22 -7.07
N ARG A 65 -8.36 -8.14 -8.01
CA ARG A 65 -8.63 -9.58 -7.83
C ARG A 65 -7.94 -10.20 -6.62
N PHE A 66 -6.89 -9.56 -6.12
CA PHE A 66 -6.17 -10.02 -4.95
C PHE A 66 -6.61 -9.29 -3.68
N ASN A 67 -7.41 -8.23 -3.71
CA ASN A 67 -7.64 -7.35 -2.56
C ASN A 67 -8.56 -7.89 -1.46
N GLN A 68 -9.19 -9.06 -1.63
CA GLN A 68 -10.20 -9.66 -0.72
C GLN A 68 -9.83 -9.77 0.78
N ASN A 69 -8.57 -9.57 1.14
CA ASN A 69 -8.13 -9.50 2.53
C ASN A 69 -7.00 -8.48 2.68
N ILE A 70 -7.33 -7.22 2.36
CA ILE A 70 -6.36 -6.12 2.30
C ILE A 70 -5.63 -5.91 3.63
N ARG A 71 -6.31 -6.11 4.77
CA ARG A 71 -5.73 -5.99 6.11
C ARG A 71 -4.55 -6.93 6.32
N GLU A 72 -4.72 -8.21 6.02
CA GLU A 72 -3.66 -9.22 6.20
C GLU A 72 -2.45 -8.92 5.31
N LYS A 73 -2.68 -8.41 4.09
CA LYS A 73 -1.59 -8.02 3.19
C LYS A 73 -0.81 -6.84 3.72
N LEU A 74 -1.51 -5.78 4.13
CA LEU A 74 -0.85 -4.60 4.69
C LEU A 74 -0.02 -4.99 5.90
N LYS A 75 -0.56 -5.83 6.80
CA LYS A 75 0.18 -6.34 7.95
C LYS A 75 1.41 -7.15 7.54
N ARG A 76 1.26 -8.09 6.61
CA ARG A 76 2.37 -8.93 6.13
C ARG A 76 3.45 -8.10 5.46
N ASP A 77 3.07 -7.17 4.60
CA ASP A 77 4.02 -6.29 3.91
C ASP A 77 4.74 -5.38 4.91
N PHE A 78 4.02 -4.86 5.91
CA PHE A 78 4.59 -4.02 6.96
C PHE A 78 5.61 -4.79 7.79
N THR A 79 5.26 -6.02 8.21
CA THR A 79 6.20 -6.91 8.90
C THR A 79 7.37 -7.29 8.00
N ARG A 80 7.16 -7.52 6.71
CA ARG A 80 8.27 -7.83 5.78
C ARG A 80 9.22 -6.65 5.69
N GLU A 81 8.73 -5.43 5.43
CA GLU A 81 9.63 -4.29 5.27
C GLU A 81 10.29 -3.89 6.59
N PHE A 82 9.53 -3.80 7.68
CA PHE A 82 10.03 -3.23 8.93
C PHE A 82 10.39 -4.27 9.99
N GLY A 83 9.78 -5.45 9.96
CA GLY A 83 10.14 -6.57 10.83
C GLY A 83 11.47 -7.21 10.42
N GLU A 84 11.77 -7.32 9.12
CA GLU A 84 13.13 -7.70 8.66
C GLU A 84 14.16 -6.66 9.11
N ASN A 85 13.82 -5.36 9.06
CA ASN A 85 14.70 -4.30 9.58
C ASN A 85 14.95 -4.38 11.10
N ILE A 86 14.00 -4.89 11.89
CA ILE A 86 14.21 -5.12 13.33
C ILE A 86 15.12 -6.33 13.56
N GLN A 87 15.01 -7.38 12.75
CA GLN A 87 15.83 -8.59 12.88
C GLN A 87 17.28 -8.38 12.40
N ILE A 88 17.55 -7.39 11.55
CA ILE A 88 18.90 -7.04 11.09
C ILE A 88 19.67 -6.18 12.12
N SER A 89 19.01 -5.61 13.13
CA SER A 89 19.69 -4.89 14.23
C SER A 89 19.97 -5.81 15.43
N LEU A 90 20.75 -6.86 15.20
CA LEU A 90 21.44 -7.60 16.26
C LEU A 90 22.96 -7.51 16.05
N LEU A 91 23.50 -6.29 16.11
CA LEU A 91 24.92 -6.01 16.36
C LEU A 91 25.04 -4.67 17.09
#